data_AF-M4CZS9-F1
#
_entry.id   AF-M4CZS9-F1
#
_cell.length_a   1.000
_cell.length_b   1.000
_cell.length_c   1.000
_cell.angle_alpha   90.00
_cell.angle_beta   90.00
_cell.angle_gamma   90.00
#
_symmetry.space_group_name_H-M   'P 1'
#
loop_
_entity.id
_entity.type
_entity.pdbx_description
1 polymer ?
#
loop_
_entity_poly.entity_id
_entity_poly.type
_entity_poly.pdbx_seq_one_letter_code
_entity_poly.pdbx_strand_id
1 'polypeptide(L)'
;MSLNAENNEFMVLGRLPFKGPAVYRSIDGRWTELQITQPVSFEGIVSYKSKFYAIDLTGRTIVVEPTLQLHTFQRSRPSYKTRKRWLLNSGDKVLLVEMCTERRADFFIPNIREKKIWFEVSELDVERNDWNQVEDVDDRVLFLEQYCSFSCLATEIQGFRANSIIFSDLWGGTNLNEHESILVYEFNEQGVRSVEDIPEYVELFPSPPGWVISNA
;
A
#
# COMPACT_ATOMS: atom_id res chain seq x y z
N MET A 1 14.73 3.91 8.46
CA MET A 1 14.48 5.09 9.33
C MET A 1 15.78 5.49 9.99
N SER A 2 16.11 6.79 10.09
CA SER A 2 17.24 7.23 10.92
C SER A 2 16.81 7.35 12.39
N LEU A 3 17.72 7.02 13.31
CA LEU A 3 17.59 7.24 14.76
C LEU A 3 18.33 8.52 15.17
N ASN A 4 19.53 8.72 14.60
CA ASN A 4 20.32 9.94 14.69
C ASN A 4 21.00 10.18 13.34
N ALA A 5 20.81 11.38 12.77
CA ALA A 5 21.37 11.77 11.48
C ALA A 5 22.89 12.03 11.54
N GLU A 6 23.43 12.41 12.69
CA GLU A 6 24.86 12.74 12.86
C GLU A 6 25.72 11.46 12.98
N ASN A 7 25.16 10.38 13.53
CA ASN A 7 25.87 9.13 13.81
C ASN A 7 25.66 8.02 12.76
N ASN A 8 24.94 8.28 11.66
CA ASN A 8 24.46 7.26 10.71
C ASN A 8 23.62 6.14 11.36
N GLU A 9 22.98 6.40 12.51
CA GLU A 9 22.18 5.39 13.21
C GLU A 9 20.85 5.17 12.51
N PHE A 10 20.45 3.90 12.33
CA PHE A 10 19.24 3.53 11.61
C PHE A 10 18.47 2.38 12.25
N MET A 11 17.19 2.32 11.90
CA MET A 11 16.23 1.32 12.31
C MET A 11 15.45 0.77 11.12
N VAL A 12 15.20 -0.54 11.13
CA VAL A 12 14.42 -1.28 10.13
C VAL A 12 13.39 -2.15 10.85
N LEU A 13 12.10 -1.95 10.58
CA LEU A 13 11.04 -2.89 10.93
C LEU A 13 10.88 -3.90 9.79
N GLY A 14 10.78 -5.19 10.12
CA GLY A 14 10.55 -6.25 9.15
C GLY A 14 9.88 -7.48 9.75
N ARG A 15 9.70 -8.52 8.94
CA ARG A 15 9.18 -9.83 9.36
C ARG A 15 10.29 -10.87 9.26
N LEU A 16 10.68 -11.46 10.38
CA LEU A 16 11.61 -12.59 10.41
C LEU A 16 10.87 -13.90 10.09
N PRO A 17 11.47 -14.80 9.27
CA PRO A 17 11.00 -16.17 9.12
C PRO A 17 10.83 -16.86 10.48
N PHE A 18 9.71 -17.56 10.65
CA PHE A 18 9.34 -18.35 11.85
C PHE A 18 9.24 -17.60 13.19
N LYS A 19 9.60 -16.31 13.26
CA LYS A 19 9.54 -15.48 14.49
C LYS A 19 8.57 -14.30 14.42
N GLY A 20 8.17 -13.86 13.23
CA GLY A 20 7.21 -12.76 13.08
C GLY A 20 7.87 -11.37 13.09
N PRO A 21 7.13 -10.31 13.47
CA PRO A 21 7.63 -8.94 13.43
C PRO A 21 8.85 -8.69 14.33
N ALA A 22 9.87 -8.04 13.78
CA ALA A 22 11.08 -7.69 14.51
C ALA A 22 11.70 -6.39 14.00
N VAL A 23 12.47 -5.74 14.86
CA VAL A 23 13.19 -4.50 14.55
C VAL A 23 14.70 -4.74 14.62
N TYR A 24 15.42 -4.37 13.57
CA TYR A 24 16.85 -4.19 13.62
C TYR A 24 17.15 -2.73 14.00
N ARG A 25 18.00 -2.51 15.02
CA ARG A 25 18.58 -1.20 15.33
C ARG A 25 20.10 -1.29 15.19
N SER A 26 20.70 -0.36 14.45
CA SER A 26 22.15 -0.33 14.23
C SER A 26 22.95 -0.23 15.54
N ILE A 27 22.43 0.53 16.52
CA ILE A 27 23.03 0.72 17.85
C ILE A 27 23.08 -0.57 18.69
N ASP A 28 22.13 -1.50 18.51
CA ASP A 28 22.17 -2.81 19.18
C ASP A 28 22.93 -3.88 18.35
N GLY A 29 23.24 -3.59 17.09
CA GLY A 29 23.81 -4.52 16.11
C GLY A 29 22.94 -5.73 15.75
N ARG A 30 21.70 -5.82 16.25
CA ARG A 30 20.88 -7.05 16.24
C ARG A 30 19.40 -6.81 15.95
N TRP A 31 18.72 -7.89 15.59
CA TRP A 31 17.26 -7.96 15.55
C TRP A 31 16.68 -8.18 16.95
N THR A 32 15.63 -7.44 17.29
CA THR A 32 14.81 -7.61 18.49
C THR A 32 13.37 -7.93 18.07
N GLU A 33 12.82 -9.04 18.56
CA GLU A 33 11.47 -9.52 18.25
C GLU A 33 10.41 -8.68 18.97
N LEU A 34 9.40 -8.20 18.25
CA LEU A 34 8.33 -7.38 18.84
C LEU A 34 7.25 -8.27 19.44
N GLN A 35 7.05 -8.15 20.76
CA GLN A 35 6.03 -8.90 21.50
C GLN A 35 4.64 -8.30 21.28
N ILE A 36 4.08 -8.51 20.08
CA ILE A 36 2.77 -7.99 19.66
C ILE A 36 1.70 -9.05 19.94
N THR A 37 0.70 -8.70 20.75
CA THR A 37 -0.49 -9.52 20.98
C THR A 37 -1.35 -9.59 19.71
N GLN A 38 -1.23 -10.73 19.00
CA GLN A 38 -2.04 -11.16 17.85
C GLN A 38 -2.04 -10.20 16.65
N PRO A 39 -1.01 -10.19 15.78
CA PRO A 39 -1.33 -10.50 14.38
C PRO A 39 -0.31 -11.43 13.71
N VAL A 40 -0.81 -12.34 12.86
CA VAL A 40 0.00 -13.32 12.13
C VAL A 40 0.59 -12.73 10.83
N SER A 41 0.13 -11.54 10.42
CA SER A 41 0.62 -10.79 9.25
C SER A 41 0.21 -9.32 9.31
N PHE A 42 1.11 -8.43 8.89
CA PHE A 42 0.75 -7.09 8.45
C PHE A 42 0.35 -7.12 6.96
N GLU A 43 -0.51 -6.20 6.55
CA GLU A 43 -0.81 -5.92 5.14
C GLU A 43 0.07 -4.80 4.57
N GLY A 44 0.34 -3.78 5.39
CA GLY A 44 1.22 -2.65 5.05
C GLY A 44 2.12 -2.24 6.22
N ILE A 45 3.30 -1.72 5.90
CA ILE A 45 4.27 -1.16 6.85
C ILE A 45 4.82 0.14 6.24
N VAL A 46 4.91 1.20 7.04
CA VAL A 46 5.45 2.50 6.61
C VAL A 46 6.28 3.15 7.73
N SER A 47 7.27 3.95 7.36
CA SER A 47 8.06 4.78 8.29
C SER A 47 7.74 6.26 8.13
N TYR A 48 7.33 6.95 9.20
CA TYR A 48 6.89 8.34 9.17
C TYR A 48 7.14 9.03 10.52
N LYS A 49 7.54 10.33 10.51
CA LYS A 49 7.84 11.14 11.72
C LYS A 49 8.58 10.37 12.84
N SER A 50 9.64 9.65 12.46
CA SER A 50 10.48 8.82 13.33
C SER A 50 9.77 7.70 14.13
N LYS A 51 8.59 7.25 13.68
CA LYS A 51 7.92 6.01 14.11
C LYS A 51 7.65 5.08 12.92
N PHE A 52 7.54 3.78 13.15
CA PHE A 52 6.93 2.88 12.16
C PHE A 52 5.44 2.69 12.46
N TYR A 53 4.64 2.59 11.41
CA TYR A 53 3.23 2.25 11.46
C TYR A 53 3.04 0.98 10.63
N ALA A 54 2.41 -0.04 11.21
CA ALA A 54 2.05 -1.28 10.52
C ALA A 54 0.58 -1.57 10.73
N ILE A 55 -0.13 -2.00 9.69
CA ILE A 55 -1.56 -2.33 9.76
C ILE A 55 -1.79 -3.82 9.52
N ASP A 56 -2.65 -4.43 10.32
CA ASP A 56 -3.03 -5.84 10.18
C ASP A 56 -4.38 -6.04 9.47
N LEU A 57 -4.69 -7.31 9.17
CA LEU A 57 -5.91 -7.76 8.47
C LEU A 57 -7.23 -7.28 9.10
N THR A 58 -7.22 -6.81 10.35
CA THR A 58 -8.41 -6.28 11.06
C THR A 58 -8.55 -4.75 10.95
N GLY A 59 -7.62 -4.07 10.30
CA GLY A 59 -7.55 -2.61 10.24
C GLY A 59 -7.02 -1.97 11.54
N ARG A 60 -6.51 -2.77 12.49
CA ARG A 60 -5.80 -2.27 13.66
C ARG A 60 -4.39 -1.88 13.26
N THR A 61 -4.00 -0.66 13.63
CA THR A 61 -2.68 -0.08 13.40
C THR A 61 -1.81 -0.24 14.64
N ILE A 62 -0.56 -0.63 14.44
CA ILE A 62 0.47 -0.79 15.45
C ILE A 62 1.55 0.26 15.17
N VAL A 63 1.83 1.08 16.18
CA VAL A 63 2.90 2.09 16.16
C VAL A 63 4.10 1.53 16.91
N VAL A 64 5.27 1.56 16.28
CA VAL A 64 6.55 1.13 16.86
C VAL A 64 7.48 2.32 16.98
N GLU A 65 7.86 2.64 18.21
CA GLU A 65 8.74 3.76 18.51
C GLU A 65 10.24 3.39 18.43
N PRO A 66 11.16 4.37 18.29
CA PRO A 66 12.61 4.17 18.42
C PRO A 66 13.04 3.49 19.74
N THR A 67 12.27 3.75 20.80
CA THR A 67 12.39 3.17 22.14
C THR A 67 11.98 1.70 22.22
N LEU A 68 11.46 1.13 21.13
CA LEU A 68 10.76 -0.16 21.06
C LEU A 68 9.45 -0.22 21.89
N GLN A 69 8.92 0.93 22.30
CA GLN A 69 7.55 1.01 22.82
C GLN A 69 6.54 0.74 21.69
N LEU A 70 5.43 0.11 22.07
CA LEU A 70 4.37 -0.34 21.17
C LEU A 70 3.04 0.27 21.61
N HIS A 71 2.36 0.92 20.67
CA HIS A 71 0.99 1.42 20.84
C HIS A 71 0.11 0.85 19.73
N THR A 72 -1.19 0.69 19.99
CA THR A 72 -2.14 0.18 18.99
C THR A 72 -3.44 0.97 19.01
N PHE A 73 -3.97 1.25 17.82
CA PHE A 73 -5.27 1.90 17.63
C PHE A 73 -6.02 1.25 16.45
N GLN A 74 -7.28 1.62 16.24
CA GLN A 74 -8.10 1.18 15.12
C GLN A 74 -8.93 2.36 14.64
N ARG A 75 -9.17 2.52 13.33
CA ARG A 75 -9.90 3.68 12.79
C ARG A 75 -11.28 3.81 13.43
N SER A 76 -11.70 5.02 13.84
CA SER A 76 -12.97 5.27 14.56
C SER A 76 -14.22 4.85 13.79
N ARG A 77 -14.10 4.62 12.48
CA ARG A 77 -15.15 4.08 11.60
C ARG A 77 -14.61 2.90 10.78
N PRO A 78 -14.54 1.67 11.34
CA PRO A 78 -13.95 0.52 10.63
C PRO A 78 -14.74 0.13 9.38
N SER A 79 -14.06 -0.01 8.23
CA SER A 79 -14.67 -0.63 7.06
C SER A 79 -14.63 -2.15 7.17
N TYR A 80 -15.81 -2.76 7.32
CA TYR A 80 -15.98 -4.22 7.30
C TYR A 80 -15.93 -4.82 5.88
N LYS A 81 -15.76 -3.97 4.86
CA LYS A 81 -15.80 -4.31 3.44
C LYS A 81 -14.42 -4.42 2.78
N THR A 82 -13.35 -4.08 3.50
CA THR A 82 -11.97 -4.11 3.01
C THR A 82 -11.54 -5.50 2.53
N ARG A 83 -10.94 -5.53 1.33
CA ARG A 83 -10.30 -6.63 0.60
C ARG A 83 -8.81 -6.77 0.91
N LYS A 84 -8.09 -5.64 0.89
CA LYS A 84 -6.64 -5.53 1.14
C LYS A 84 -6.30 -4.10 1.57
N ARG A 85 -5.25 -3.93 2.38
CA ARG A 85 -4.73 -2.63 2.82
C ARG A 85 -3.30 -2.37 2.36
N TRP A 86 -3.00 -1.10 2.12
CA TRP A 86 -1.66 -0.58 1.90
C TRP A 86 -1.43 0.65 2.78
N LEU A 87 -0.17 0.86 3.18
CA LEU A 87 0.28 2.09 3.82
C LEU A 87 1.35 2.74 2.92
N LEU A 88 1.14 3.98 2.53
CA LEU A 88 2.03 4.75 1.66
C LEU A 88 2.56 5.96 2.42
N ASN A 89 3.86 6.24 2.29
CA ASN A 89 4.42 7.54 2.68
C ASN A 89 4.46 8.43 1.44
N SER A 90 3.83 9.60 1.52
CA SER A 90 3.76 10.59 0.43
C SER A 90 4.77 11.73 0.61
N GLY A 91 5.66 11.61 1.60
CA GLY A 91 6.66 12.58 2.04
C GLY A 91 6.20 13.34 3.28
N ASP A 92 5.15 14.14 3.10
CA ASP A 92 4.51 15.00 4.10
C ASP A 92 3.45 14.27 4.95
N LYS A 93 2.71 13.33 4.35
CA LYS A 93 1.62 12.57 4.95
C LYS A 93 1.76 11.05 4.77
N VAL A 94 0.93 10.30 5.51
CA VAL A 94 0.75 8.85 5.33
C VAL A 94 -0.67 8.57 4.91
N LEU A 95 -0.82 7.81 3.82
CA LEU A 95 -2.11 7.35 3.32
C LEU A 95 -2.30 5.86 3.64
N LEU A 96 -3.42 5.55 4.29
CA LEU A 96 -4.02 4.21 4.29
C LEU A 96 -4.91 4.11 3.06
N VAL A 97 -4.69 3.09 2.24
CA VAL A 97 -5.55 2.75 1.11
C VAL A 97 -6.18 1.39 1.37
N GLU A 98 -7.51 1.34 1.36
CA GLU A 98 -8.31 0.13 1.54
C GLU A 98 -9.09 -0.17 0.26
N MET A 99 -8.73 -1.24 -0.46
CA MET A 99 -9.59 -1.77 -1.53
C MET A 99 -10.83 -2.38 -0.87
N CYS A 100 -12.04 -2.11 -1.37
CA CYS A 100 -13.30 -2.55 -0.77
C CYS A 100 -14.23 -3.24 -1.79
N THR A 101 -15.20 -4.03 -1.31
CA THR A 101 -16.23 -4.67 -2.16
C THR A 101 -17.55 -4.93 -1.42
N GLU A 102 -18.66 -5.14 -2.13
CA GLU A 102 -19.97 -5.34 -1.50
C GLU A 102 -20.10 -6.66 -0.71
N ARG A 103 -19.57 -7.79 -1.20
CA ARG A 103 -19.78 -9.10 -0.59
C ARG A 103 -18.48 -9.89 -0.44
N ARG A 104 -18.42 -10.75 0.60
CA ARG A 104 -17.25 -11.63 0.80
C ARG A 104 -17.10 -12.73 -0.25
N ALA A 105 -18.13 -13.04 -1.03
CA ALA A 105 -18.03 -14.00 -2.13
C ALA A 105 -17.26 -13.46 -3.35
N ASP A 106 -17.31 -12.14 -3.58
CA ASP A 106 -16.85 -11.47 -4.80
C ASP A 106 -15.32 -11.60 -5.04
N PHE A 107 -14.57 -12.04 -4.03
CA PHE A 107 -13.14 -12.34 -4.15
C PHE A 107 -12.85 -13.52 -5.09
N PHE A 108 -13.72 -14.52 -5.13
CA PHE A 108 -13.48 -15.80 -5.83
C PHE A 108 -13.90 -15.77 -7.30
N ILE A 109 -14.47 -14.65 -7.77
CA ILE A 109 -14.74 -14.39 -9.18
C ILE A 109 -13.42 -13.91 -9.82
N PRO A 110 -12.92 -14.51 -10.92
CA PRO A 110 -11.64 -14.13 -11.49
C PRO A 110 -11.58 -12.66 -11.93
N ASN A 111 -12.51 -12.21 -12.77
CA ASN A 111 -12.47 -10.85 -13.32
C ASN A 111 -12.84 -9.80 -12.26
N ILE A 112 -11.87 -8.96 -11.88
CA ILE A 112 -12.07 -7.87 -10.93
C ILE A 112 -12.83 -6.66 -11.53
N ARG A 113 -12.79 -6.46 -12.85
CA ARG A 113 -13.48 -5.36 -13.57
C ARG A 113 -15.01 -5.53 -13.56
N GLU A 114 -15.50 -6.76 -13.46
CA GLU A 114 -16.94 -7.08 -13.34
C GLU A 114 -17.54 -6.80 -11.94
N LYS A 115 -16.72 -6.39 -10.97
CA LYS A 115 -17.12 -6.26 -9.56
C LYS A 115 -17.44 -4.81 -9.20
N LYS A 116 -18.38 -4.64 -8.26
CA LYS A 116 -18.50 -3.41 -7.46
C LYS A 116 -17.36 -3.36 -6.44
N ILE A 117 -16.20 -2.95 -6.92
CA ILE A 117 -15.06 -2.53 -6.11
C ILE A 117 -14.99 -1.01 -6.07
N TRP A 118 -14.37 -0.50 -5.02
CA TRP A 118 -13.93 0.88 -4.89
C TRP A 118 -12.73 0.92 -3.95
N PHE A 119 -12.08 2.07 -3.84
CA PHE A 119 -11.06 2.31 -2.83
C PHE A 119 -11.57 3.34 -1.81
N GLU A 120 -11.31 3.08 -0.52
CA GLU A 120 -11.36 4.09 0.52
C GLU A 120 -9.91 4.54 0.79
N VAL A 121 -9.66 5.85 0.81
CA VAL A 121 -8.35 6.40 1.20
C VAL A 121 -8.52 7.23 2.48
N SER A 122 -7.52 7.21 3.35
CA SER A 122 -7.54 7.95 4.62
C SER A 122 -6.14 8.43 5.01
N GLU A 123 -6.04 9.66 5.51
CA GLU A 123 -4.81 10.23 6.04
C GLU A 123 -4.63 9.90 7.54
N LEU A 124 -3.39 9.68 7.96
CA LEU A 124 -3.01 9.38 9.34
C LEU A 124 -3.14 10.60 10.27
N ASP A 125 -4.07 10.53 11.23
CA ASP A 125 -4.14 11.49 12.33
C ASP A 125 -3.22 11.03 13.48
N VAL A 126 -2.00 11.58 13.52
CA VAL A 126 -0.98 11.22 14.52
C VAL A 126 -1.38 11.65 15.94
N GLU A 127 -2.09 12.77 16.08
CA GLU A 127 -2.47 13.31 17.38
C GLU A 127 -3.66 12.55 17.99
N ARG A 128 -4.64 12.18 17.15
CA ARG A 128 -5.81 11.39 17.58
C ARG A 128 -5.56 9.89 17.60
N ASN A 129 -4.52 9.40 16.92
CA ASN A 129 -4.32 7.98 16.60
C ASN A 129 -5.55 7.42 15.87
N ASP A 130 -5.84 7.99 14.70
CA ASP A 130 -7.00 7.64 13.86
C ASP A 130 -6.66 7.76 12.36
N TRP A 131 -7.60 7.38 11.49
CA TRP A 131 -7.50 7.50 10.03
C TRP A 131 -8.67 8.34 9.51
N ASN A 132 -8.38 9.58 9.09
CA ASN A 132 -9.36 10.52 8.55
C ASN A 132 -9.59 10.23 7.07
N GLN A 133 -10.80 9.84 6.67
CA GLN A 133 -11.12 9.56 5.27
C GLN A 133 -11.05 10.83 4.40
N VAL A 134 -10.48 10.70 3.20
CA VAL A 134 -10.31 11.76 2.20
C VAL A 134 -11.03 11.40 0.88
N GLU A 135 -11.42 12.42 0.12
CA GLU A 135 -12.14 12.29 -1.17
C GLU A 135 -11.23 12.51 -2.39
N ASP A 136 -9.99 12.96 -2.17
CA ASP A 136 -8.91 13.10 -3.15
C ASP A 136 -7.55 12.75 -2.49
N VAL A 137 -6.45 12.91 -3.21
CA VAL A 137 -5.07 12.67 -2.71
C VAL A 137 -4.09 13.75 -3.16
N ASP A 138 -4.48 15.03 -3.12
CA ASP A 138 -3.61 16.18 -3.41
C ASP A 138 -2.94 16.10 -4.82
N ASP A 139 -3.71 15.70 -5.84
CA ASP A 139 -3.27 15.48 -7.23
C ASP A 139 -2.19 14.39 -7.42
N ARG A 140 -2.07 13.49 -6.45
CA ARG A 140 -1.14 12.36 -6.49
C ARG A 140 -1.67 11.18 -7.32
N VAL A 141 -0.71 10.36 -7.75
CA VAL A 141 -0.90 9.03 -8.30
C VAL A 141 -0.43 8.03 -7.24
N LEU A 142 -1.22 6.99 -6.97
CA LEU A 142 -0.87 5.93 -6.03
C LEU A 142 -0.58 4.62 -6.78
N PHE A 143 0.64 4.11 -6.66
CA PHE A 143 1.02 2.82 -7.23
C PHE A 143 0.94 1.76 -6.13
N LEU A 144 0.02 0.80 -6.26
CA LEU A 144 -0.26 -0.24 -5.27
C LEU A 144 0.15 -1.62 -5.77
N GLU A 145 0.95 -2.31 -4.97
CA GLU A 145 1.61 -3.55 -5.40
C GLU A 145 1.60 -4.64 -4.33
N GLN A 146 2.18 -5.80 -4.64
CA GLN A 146 2.47 -6.82 -3.63
C GLN A 146 3.69 -6.47 -2.76
N TYR A 147 4.74 -5.87 -3.36
CA TYR A 147 6.05 -5.74 -2.69
C TYR A 147 6.50 -4.30 -2.40
N CYS A 148 6.16 -3.33 -3.26
CA CYS A 148 6.59 -1.93 -3.11
C CYS A 148 5.50 -0.99 -3.62
N SER A 149 4.78 -0.32 -2.71
CA SER A 149 3.75 0.67 -3.06
C SER A 149 4.25 2.07 -2.74
N PHE A 150 4.00 3.03 -3.63
CA PHE A 150 4.55 4.39 -3.54
C PHE A 150 3.57 5.42 -4.11
N SER A 151 3.83 6.69 -3.84
CA SER A 151 3.04 7.81 -4.34
C SER A 151 3.97 8.91 -4.86
N CYS A 152 3.53 9.55 -5.95
CA CYS A 152 4.13 10.76 -6.51
C CYS A 152 3.01 11.74 -6.91
N LEU A 153 3.33 12.99 -7.18
CA LEU A 153 2.41 13.94 -7.82
C LEU A 153 2.25 13.55 -9.30
N ALA A 154 1.07 13.80 -9.90
CA ALA A 154 0.89 13.64 -11.35
C ALA A 154 1.78 14.59 -12.18
N THR A 155 2.32 15.65 -11.56
CA THR A 155 3.31 16.55 -12.18
C THR A 155 4.73 15.98 -12.19
N GLU A 156 5.05 14.97 -11.39
CA GLU A 156 6.36 14.30 -11.35
C GLU A 156 6.49 13.22 -12.44
N ILE A 157 5.38 12.59 -12.85
CA ILE A 157 5.35 11.57 -13.91
C ILE A 157 4.26 11.93 -14.93
N GLN A 158 4.69 12.52 -16.06
CA GLN A 158 3.79 12.95 -17.14
C GLN A 158 2.98 11.78 -17.72
N GLY A 159 1.74 12.06 -18.12
CA GLY A 159 0.80 11.10 -18.72
C GLY A 159 -0.21 10.54 -17.72
N PHE A 160 0.18 10.30 -16.47
CA PHE A 160 -0.77 9.92 -15.43
C PHE A 160 -1.68 11.08 -15.03
N ARG A 161 -2.95 10.76 -14.75
CA ARG A 161 -3.98 11.72 -14.32
C ARG A 161 -3.95 11.85 -12.78
N ALA A 162 -4.13 13.08 -12.31
CA ALA A 162 -4.23 13.42 -10.90
C ALA A 162 -5.37 12.65 -10.19
N ASN A 163 -5.14 12.29 -8.93
CA ASN A 163 -6.10 11.55 -8.09
C ASN A 163 -6.52 10.21 -8.72
N SER A 164 -5.52 9.38 -9.02
CA SER A 164 -5.69 8.03 -9.57
C SER A 164 -4.84 6.98 -8.84
N ILE A 165 -5.29 5.73 -8.92
CA ILE A 165 -4.66 4.56 -8.31
C ILE A 165 -4.35 3.56 -9.42
N ILE A 166 -3.10 3.14 -9.52
CA ILE A 166 -2.59 2.14 -10.47
C ILE A 166 -2.20 0.89 -9.68
N PHE A 167 -2.67 -0.29 -10.08
CA PHE A 167 -2.41 -1.53 -9.36
C PHE A 167 -2.47 -2.77 -10.25
N SER A 168 -1.59 -3.75 -10.02
CA SER A 168 -1.66 -5.03 -10.75
C SER A 168 -2.76 -5.96 -10.20
N ASP A 169 -3.25 -6.89 -11.03
CA ASP A 169 -4.19 -7.94 -10.63
C ASP A 169 -3.62 -8.77 -9.47
N LEU A 170 -4.33 -8.76 -8.35
CA LEU A 170 -3.87 -9.31 -7.07
C LEU A 170 -4.18 -10.81 -6.91
N TRP A 171 -4.83 -11.44 -7.89
CA TRP A 171 -5.30 -12.83 -7.82
C TRP A 171 -4.46 -13.79 -8.66
N GLY A 172 -3.50 -13.28 -9.44
CA GLY A 172 -2.52 -14.11 -10.14
C GLY A 172 -3.15 -15.06 -11.15
N GLY A 173 -4.21 -14.60 -11.85
CA GLY A 173 -4.88 -15.35 -12.89
C GLY A 173 -3.94 -15.65 -14.04
N THR A 174 -3.41 -16.87 -14.10
CA THR A 174 -2.54 -17.33 -15.20
C THR A 174 -3.26 -17.16 -16.54
N ASN A 175 -2.59 -16.52 -17.51
CA ASN A 175 -3.03 -16.26 -18.90
C ASN A 175 -3.85 -14.96 -19.13
N LEU A 176 -3.61 -13.89 -18.38
CA LEU A 176 -3.82 -12.52 -18.87
C LEU A 176 -2.52 -11.95 -19.47
N ASN A 177 -2.61 -11.02 -20.41
CA ASN A 177 -1.44 -10.26 -20.87
C ASN A 177 -0.92 -9.33 -19.76
N GLU A 178 0.36 -8.93 -19.85
CA GLU A 178 0.99 -8.06 -18.85
C GLU A 178 0.18 -6.76 -18.62
N HIS A 179 -0.35 -6.16 -19.69
CA HIS A 179 -1.14 -4.92 -19.62
C HIS A 179 -2.59 -5.10 -19.18
N GLU A 180 -3.24 -6.22 -19.52
CA GLU A 180 -4.55 -6.62 -18.96
C GLU A 180 -4.49 -6.80 -17.44
N SER A 181 -3.30 -7.08 -16.90
CA SER A 181 -3.09 -7.18 -15.46
C SER A 181 -2.97 -5.82 -14.75
N ILE A 182 -2.69 -4.71 -15.47
CA ILE A 182 -2.53 -3.39 -14.85
C ILE A 182 -3.86 -2.62 -14.89
N LEU A 183 -4.32 -2.24 -13.70
CA LEU A 183 -5.66 -1.72 -13.47
C LEU A 183 -5.62 -0.31 -12.89
N VAL A 184 -6.65 0.47 -13.23
CA VAL A 184 -6.75 1.91 -12.93
C VAL A 184 -8.07 2.20 -12.23
N TYR A 185 -8.00 2.94 -11.13
CA TYR A 185 -9.13 3.56 -10.44
C TYR A 185 -8.90 5.06 -10.34
N GLU A 186 -9.80 5.86 -10.92
CA GLU A 186 -9.79 7.33 -10.81
C GLU A 186 -10.95 7.75 -9.91
N PHE A 187 -10.71 8.65 -8.96
CA PHE A 187 -11.67 8.94 -7.88
C PHE A 187 -13.00 9.56 -8.39
N ASN A 188 -12.97 10.17 -9.58
CA ASN A 188 -14.13 10.79 -10.23
C ASN A 188 -14.88 9.86 -11.19
N GLU A 189 -14.35 8.67 -11.48
CA GLU A 189 -14.92 7.71 -12.44
C GLU A 189 -15.58 6.52 -11.74
N GLN A 190 -16.43 5.77 -12.46
CA GLN A 190 -17.13 4.61 -11.90
C GLN A 190 -16.42 3.29 -12.20
N GLY A 191 -15.91 2.64 -11.16
CA GLY A 191 -15.34 1.30 -11.23
C GLY A 191 -13.84 1.29 -11.56
N VAL A 192 -13.37 0.19 -12.15
CA VAL A 192 -11.96 -0.02 -12.48
C VAL A 192 -11.81 -0.38 -13.94
N ARG A 193 -10.79 0.20 -14.58
CA ARG A 193 -10.47 0.06 -16.01
C ARG A 193 -9.11 -0.61 -16.17
N SER A 194 -8.88 -1.24 -17.32
CA SER A 194 -7.53 -1.66 -17.74
C SER A 194 -6.71 -0.43 -18.13
N VAL A 195 -5.38 -0.49 -18.02
CA VAL A 195 -4.48 0.47 -18.70
C VAL A 195 -4.76 0.50 -20.21
N GLU A 196 -5.11 -0.64 -20.81
CA GLU A 196 -5.48 -0.74 -22.22
C GLU A 196 -6.77 0.03 -22.58
N ASP A 197 -7.65 0.30 -21.61
CA ASP A 197 -8.86 1.12 -21.81
C ASP A 197 -8.55 2.64 -21.80
N ILE A 198 -7.27 3.03 -21.60
CA ILE A 198 -6.82 4.42 -21.41
C ILE A 198 -5.62 4.68 -22.36
N PRO A 199 -5.86 5.20 -23.58
CA PRO A 199 -4.80 5.42 -24.57
C PRO A 199 -3.62 6.26 -24.08
N GLU A 200 -3.86 7.22 -23.18
CA GLU A 200 -2.79 8.05 -22.60
C GLU A 200 -1.87 7.28 -21.64
N TYR A 201 -2.30 6.13 -21.12
CA TYR A 201 -1.52 5.30 -20.20
C TYR A 201 -0.80 4.15 -20.92
N VAL A 202 -1.30 3.67 -22.06
CA VAL A 202 -0.66 2.59 -22.84
C VAL A 202 0.80 2.94 -23.21
N GLU A 203 1.05 4.18 -23.62
CA GLU A 203 2.40 4.68 -23.93
C GLU A 203 3.34 4.76 -22.71
N LEU A 204 2.80 4.69 -21.47
CA LEU A 204 3.57 4.70 -20.22
C LEU A 204 4.01 3.29 -19.78
N PHE A 205 3.36 2.26 -20.32
CA PHE A 205 3.69 0.84 -20.10
C PHE A 205 4.11 0.18 -21.43
N PRO A 206 5.25 0.58 -22.03
CA PRO A 206 5.73 -0.06 -23.24
C PRO A 206 6.05 -1.53 -22.98
N SER A 207 5.45 -2.43 -23.77
CA SER A 207 5.79 -3.86 -23.74
C SER A 207 7.30 -4.06 -23.88
N PRO A 208 7.90 -5.08 -23.23
CA PRO A 208 9.32 -5.38 -23.38
C PRO A 208 9.69 -5.47 -24.88
N PRO A 209 10.69 -4.71 -25.36
CA PRO A 209 11.02 -4.70 -26.78
C PRO A 209 11.41 -6.12 -27.21
N GLY A 210 10.91 -6.59 -28.36
CA GLY A 210 10.80 -8.03 -28.70
C GLY A 210 12.07 -8.89 -28.65
N TRP A 211 13.27 -8.31 -28.47
CA TRP A 211 14.49 -9.04 -28.15
C TRP A 211 14.58 -9.51 -26.68
N VAL A 212 13.83 -8.89 -25.76
CA VAL A 212 13.72 -9.29 -24.35
C VAL A 212 12.83 -10.53 -24.18
N ILE A 213 11.81 -10.67 -25.04
CA ILE A 213 10.86 -11.81 -25.05
C ILE A 213 11.51 -13.08 -25.66
N SER A 214 12.79 -13.01 -26.06
CA SER A 214 13.53 -14.16 -26.60
C SER A 214 14.17 -15.00 -25.49
N ASN A 215 13.41 -15.88 -24.84
CA ASN A 215 13.89 -17.18 -24.34
C ASN A 215 12.75 -18.11 -23.88
N ALA A 216 12.70 -19.31 -24.48
CA ALA A 216 11.82 -20.45 -24.20
C ALA A 216 10.32 -20.27 -24.54
#